data_AF-A0A158L6Z7-F1
#
_entry.id   AF-A0A158L6Z7-F1
#
_cell.length_a   1.000
_cell.length_b   1.000
_cell.length_c   1.000
_cell.angle_alpha   90.00
_cell.angle_beta   90.00
_cell.angle_gamma   90.00
#
_symmetry.space_group_name_H-M   'P 1'
#
loop_
_entity.id
_entity.type
_entity.pdbx_description
1 polymer ?
#
loop_
_entity_poly.entity_id
_entity_poly.type
_entity_poly.pdbx_seq_one_letter_code
_entity_poly.pdbx_strand_id
1 'polypeptide(L)'
;MPALNTPQFDWALCHMPHAPQPVPPIFQPEVAAQAIVWAATHRRRELFVGLSSVKAIVGNMLAPGWLDHYLGRKGYAMQQRNASLPTDAPSNLFQSVHGKHRVHGSFDDEACASSPALWMDTHRGAMLIPIAVALALLCRRAVKR
;
A
#
# COMPACT_ATOMS: atom_id res chain seq x y z
N MET A 1 -3.76 -2.14 -4.59
CA MET A 1 -3.49 -0.83 -3.95
C MET A 1 -3.10 -1.09 -2.51
N PRO A 2 -2.14 -0.36 -1.94
CA PRO A 2 -1.72 -0.53 -0.56
C PRO A 2 -2.66 0.24 0.38
N ALA A 3 -2.42 0.15 1.68
CA ALA A 3 -3.10 0.99 2.65
C ALA A 3 -2.64 2.45 2.52
N LEU A 4 -3.58 3.40 2.55
CA LEU A 4 -3.34 4.82 2.29
C LEU A 4 -3.68 5.67 3.50
N ASN A 5 -2.86 6.69 3.77
CA ASN A 5 -3.10 7.71 4.78
C ASN A 5 -4.14 8.73 4.27
N THR A 6 -5.40 8.33 4.26
CA THR A 6 -6.53 9.23 3.98
C THR A 6 -7.31 9.52 5.25
N PRO A 7 -8.13 10.59 5.30
CA PRO A 7 -8.97 10.88 6.46
C PRO A 7 -10.03 9.81 6.76
N GLN A 8 -10.18 8.77 5.94
CA GLN A 8 -11.17 7.70 6.13
C GLN A 8 -11.13 7.14 7.56
N PHE A 9 -9.96 6.91 8.11
CA PHE A 9 -9.82 6.32 9.45
C PHE A 9 -10.14 7.29 10.60
N ASP A 10 -10.32 8.58 10.31
CA ASP A 10 -10.65 9.61 11.30
C ASP A 10 -12.16 9.85 11.46
N TRP A 11 -12.98 9.31 10.54
CA TRP A 11 -14.42 9.56 10.49
C TRP A 11 -15.25 8.38 9.94
N ALA A 12 -14.63 7.22 9.70
CA ALA A 12 -15.38 6.03 9.33
C ALA A 12 -16.13 5.51 10.56
N LEU A 13 -17.39 5.12 10.38
CA LEU A 13 -18.11 4.42 11.44
C LEU A 13 -17.34 3.16 11.83
N CYS A 14 -17.05 3.00 13.12
CA CYS A 14 -16.34 1.84 13.65
C CYS A 14 -17.10 1.32 14.87
N HIS A 15 -17.44 0.03 14.82
CA HIS A 15 -18.04 -0.72 15.93
C HIS A 15 -17.03 -1.63 16.63
N MET A 16 -15.75 -1.51 16.30
CA MET A 16 -14.69 -2.27 16.96
C MET A 16 -14.29 -1.59 18.27
N PRO A 17 -13.69 -2.33 19.24
CA PRO A 17 -13.28 -1.77 20.52
C PRO A 17 -12.24 -0.65 20.44
N HIS A 18 -11.46 -0.61 19.35
CA HIS A 18 -10.37 0.32 19.17
C HIS A 18 -10.50 1.16 17.90
N ALA A 19 -9.80 2.29 17.88
CA ALA A 19 -9.79 3.19 16.72
C ALA A 19 -9.22 2.47 15.48
N PRO A 20 -9.85 2.66 14.31
CA PRO A 20 -9.42 1.97 13.10
C PRO A 20 -8.12 2.58 12.57
N GLN A 21 -7.32 1.77 11.87
CA GLN A 21 -6.12 2.23 11.18
C GLN A 21 -5.93 1.50 9.84
N PRO A 22 -5.19 2.11 8.88
CA PRO A 22 -4.75 1.39 7.69
C PRO A 22 -3.78 0.27 8.06
N VAL A 23 -3.87 -0.88 7.38
CA VAL A 23 -2.95 -2.01 7.62
C VAL A 23 -1.54 -1.63 7.17
N PRO A 24 -0.52 -1.63 8.06
CA PRO A 24 0.84 -1.28 7.68
C PRO A 24 1.43 -2.23 6.61
N PRO A 25 2.33 -1.76 5.73
CA PRO A 25 2.83 -0.39 5.62
C PRO A 25 1.81 0.59 5.04
N ILE A 26 1.76 1.78 5.63
CA ILE A 26 0.89 2.90 5.24
C ILE A 26 1.64 3.75 4.21
N PHE A 27 0.96 4.18 3.14
CA PHE A 27 1.52 5.08 2.14
C PHE A 27 0.75 6.40 2.10
N GLN A 28 1.43 7.48 1.74
CA GLN A 28 0.77 8.75 1.50
C GLN A 28 -0.12 8.66 0.24
N PRO A 29 -1.25 9.40 0.19
CA PRO A 29 -2.21 9.33 -0.91
C PRO A 29 -1.61 9.77 -2.25
N GLU A 30 -0.55 10.58 -2.25
CA GLU A 30 0.22 10.96 -3.44
C GLU A 30 0.79 9.75 -4.16
N VAL A 31 1.16 8.68 -3.45
CA VAL A 31 1.65 7.44 -4.05
C VAL A 31 0.56 6.80 -4.91
N ALA A 32 -0.68 6.79 -4.42
CA ALA A 32 -1.83 6.32 -5.18
C ALA A 32 -2.15 7.28 -6.35
N ALA A 33 -2.09 8.59 -6.12
CA ALA A 33 -2.35 9.58 -7.17
C ALA A 33 -1.36 9.44 -8.33
N GLN A 34 -0.06 9.33 -8.05
CA GLN A 34 0.98 9.10 -9.06
C GLN A 34 0.74 7.80 -9.83
N ALA A 35 0.40 6.72 -9.13
CA ALA A 35 0.10 5.44 -9.77
C ALA A 35 -1.13 5.53 -10.70
N ILE A 36 -2.20 6.19 -10.27
CA ILE A 36 -3.42 6.37 -11.07
C ILE A 36 -3.13 7.21 -12.32
N VAL A 37 -2.43 8.34 -12.17
CA VAL A 37 -2.05 9.20 -13.31
C VAL A 37 -1.16 8.45 -14.30
N TRP A 38 -0.20 7.69 -13.80
CA TRP A 38 0.66 6.87 -14.65
C TRP A 38 -0.13 5.79 -15.40
N ALA A 39 -1.01 5.07 -14.70
CA ALA A 39 -1.85 4.02 -15.30
C ALA A 39 -2.82 4.59 -16.34
N ALA A 40 -3.36 5.80 -16.13
CA ALA A 40 -4.25 6.47 -17.09
C ALA A 40 -3.53 6.88 -18.38
N THR A 41 -2.21 7.11 -18.32
CA THR A 41 -1.41 7.61 -19.45
C THR A 41 -0.58 6.53 -20.14
N HIS A 42 -0.49 5.33 -19.57
CA HIS A 42 0.31 4.23 -20.09
C HIS A 42 -0.54 2.98 -20.32
N ARG A 43 -0.32 2.26 -21.43
CA ARG A 43 -1.00 0.99 -21.70
C ARG A 43 -0.49 -0.13 -20.81
N ARG A 44 -1.06 -0.25 -19.61
CA ARG A 44 -0.86 -1.36 -18.68
C ARG A 44 -2.19 -1.82 -18.11
N ARG A 45 -2.38 -3.14 -18.07
CA ARG A 45 -3.63 -3.75 -17.58
C ARG A 45 -3.75 -3.65 -16.06
N GLU A 46 -2.65 -3.89 -15.35
CA GLU A 46 -2.56 -3.87 -13.89
C GLU A 46 -1.28 -3.14 -13.49
N LEU A 47 -1.36 -2.42 -12.37
CA LEU A 47 -0.25 -1.68 -11.78
C LEU A 47 -0.24 -1.96 -10.28
N PHE A 48 0.86 -2.53 -9.77
CA PHE A 48 0.96 -2.87 -8.35
C PHE A 48 1.64 -1.75 -7.58
N VAL A 49 0.90 -1.20 -6.62
CA VAL A 49 1.35 -0.05 -5.83
C VAL A 49 1.71 -0.54 -4.43
N GLY A 50 2.99 -0.44 -4.08
CA GLY A 50 3.52 -0.87 -2.77
C GLY A 50 3.92 -2.35 -2.73
N LEU A 51 5.04 -2.65 -2.08
CA LEU A 51 5.52 -4.02 -1.89
C LEU A 51 4.54 -4.89 -1.08
N SER A 52 3.72 -4.27 -0.22
CA SER A 52 2.66 -4.97 0.52
C SER A 52 1.62 -5.58 -0.41
N SER A 53 1.20 -4.84 -1.46
CA SER A 53 0.29 -5.36 -2.48
C SER A 53 0.91 -6.57 -3.20
N VAL A 54 2.18 -6.45 -3.61
CA VAL A 54 2.89 -7.54 -4.30
C VAL A 54 2.98 -8.79 -3.42
N LYS A 55 3.37 -8.63 -2.14
CA LYS A 55 3.47 -9.74 -1.18
C LYS A 55 2.12 -10.42 -0.96
N ALA A 56 1.04 -9.65 -0.82
CA ALA A 56 -0.30 -10.21 -0.63
C ALA A 56 -0.73 -11.04 -1.85
N ILE A 57 -0.50 -10.53 -3.06
CA ILE A 57 -0.86 -11.22 -4.32
C ILE A 57 -0.04 -12.51 -4.49
N VAL A 58 1.28 -12.43 -4.34
CA VAL A 58 2.17 -13.60 -4.47
C VAL A 58 1.88 -14.62 -3.37
N GLY A 59 1.65 -14.17 -2.13
CA GLY A 59 1.28 -15.04 -1.02
C GLY A 59 -0.02 -15.80 -1.29
N ASN A 60 -1.05 -15.10 -1.79
CA ASN A 60 -2.31 -15.71 -2.14
C ASN A 60 -2.19 -16.72 -3.30
N MET A 61 -1.31 -16.45 -4.26
CA MET A 61 -1.07 -17.35 -5.39
C MET A 61 -0.33 -18.63 -4.98
N LEU A 62 0.63 -18.55 -4.05
CA LEU A 62 1.48 -19.67 -3.67
C LEU A 62 0.90 -20.51 -2.52
N ALA A 63 0.23 -19.88 -1.55
CA ALA A 63 -0.23 -20.54 -0.34
C ALA A 63 -1.50 -19.88 0.24
N PRO A 64 -2.65 -19.95 -0.47
CA PRO A 64 -3.87 -19.24 -0.09
C PRO A 64 -4.36 -19.64 1.30
N GLY A 65 -4.44 -20.94 1.61
CA GLY A 65 -4.91 -21.41 2.92
C GLY A 65 -4.03 -20.97 4.10
N TRP A 66 -2.71 -20.87 3.90
CA TRP A 66 -1.82 -20.32 4.93
C TRP A 66 -2.07 -18.83 5.14
N LEU A 67 -2.23 -18.08 4.05
CA LEU A 67 -2.51 -16.64 4.11
C LEU A 67 -3.86 -16.38 4.79
N ASP A 68 -4.89 -17.16 4.50
CA ASP A 68 -6.21 -17.07 5.14
C ASP A 68 -6.11 -17.31 6.65
N HIS A 69 -5.40 -18.35 7.08
CA HIS A 69 -5.17 -18.60 8.51
C HIS A 69 -4.33 -17.53 9.20
N TYR A 70 -3.39 -16.91 8.49
CA TYR A 70 -2.59 -15.81 9.01
C TYR A 70 -3.45 -14.55 9.16
N LEU A 71 -4.18 -14.17 8.12
CA LEU A 71 -5.05 -12.99 8.11
C LEU A 71 -6.23 -13.14 9.06
N GLY A 72 -6.81 -14.34 9.20
CA GLY A 72 -7.84 -14.61 10.20
C GLY A 72 -7.35 -14.41 11.64
N ARG A 73 -6.07 -14.67 11.91
CA ARG A 73 -5.48 -14.50 13.25
C ARG A 73 -4.96 -13.08 13.52
N LYS A 74 -4.47 -12.38 12.50
CA LYS A 74 -3.76 -11.10 12.66
C LYS A 74 -4.49 -9.89 12.06
N GLY A 75 -5.33 -10.10 11.05
CA GLY A 75 -5.99 -9.05 10.28
C GLY A 75 -6.78 -8.07 11.15
N TYR A 76 -7.56 -8.59 12.09
CA TYR A 76 -8.38 -7.79 12.99
C TYR A 76 -7.54 -6.83 13.86
N ALA A 77 -6.43 -7.32 14.41
CA ALA A 77 -5.52 -6.52 15.21
C ALA A 77 -4.76 -5.50 14.34
N MET A 78 -4.40 -5.84 13.11
CA MET A 78 -3.69 -4.93 12.21
C MET A 78 -4.53 -3.72 11.77
N GLN A 79 -5.86 -3.85 11.77
CA GLN A 79 -6.80 -2.78 11.43
C GLN A 79 -7.18 -1.88 12.62
N GLN A 80 -6.57 -2.08 13.78
CA GLN A 80 -6.84 -1.30 15.00
C GLN A 80 -5.54 -0.74 15.58
N ARG A 81 -5.59 0.49 16.09
CA ARG A 81 -4.53 1.07 16.91
C ARG A 81 -4.89 0.98 18.38
N ASN A 82 -3.91 1.04 19.28
CA ASN A 82 -4.15 0.90 20.72
C ASN A 82 -5.03 2.00 21.33
N ALA A 83 -5.27 3.11 20.63
CA ALA A 83 -6.17 4.17 21.08
C ALA A 83 -7.63 3.71 21.09
N SER A 84 -8.36 4.02 22.16
CA SER A 84 -9.80 3.83 22.22
C SER A 84 -10.52 4.78 21.25
N LEU A 85 -11.64 4.33 20.70
CA LEU A 85 -12.53 5.17 19.90
C LEU A 85 -13.56 5.85 20.82
N PRO A 86 -13.69 7.19 20.81
CA PRO A 86 -14.75 7.87 21.55
C PRO A 86 -16.14 7.39 21.12
N THR A 87 -17.07 7.23 22.07
CA THR A 87 -18.44 6.76 21.80
C THR A 87 -19.22 7.72 20.90
N ASP A 88 -18.86 9.00 20.92
CA ASP A 88 -19.42 10.11 20.15
C ASP A 88 -18.54 10.51 18.96
N ALA A 89 -17.59 9.65 18.55
CA ALA A 89 -16.74 9.94 17.41
C ALA A 89 -17.59 10.23 16.15
N PRO A 90 -17.36 11.36 15.46
CA PRO A 90 -18.16 11.74 14.30
C PRO A 90 -17.94 10.73 13.17
N SER A 91 -19.04 10.33 12.54
CA SER A 91 -19.05 9.35 11.45
C SER A 91 -19.65 9.95 10.19
N ASN A 92 -19.03 9.68 9.04
CA ASN A 92 -19.52 10.12 7.73
C ASN A 92 -20.56 9.18 7.09
N LEU A 93 -21.02 8.14 7.81
CA LEU A 93 -21.94 7.14 7.23
C LEU A 93 -23.36 7.68 7.02
N PHE A 94 -23.90 8.43 8.00
CA PHE A 94 -25.28 8.92 7.97
C PHE A 94 -25.38 10.43 7.71
N GLN A 95 -24.35 11.19 8.07
CA GLN A 95 -24.31 12.63 7.94
C GLN A 95 -22.92 13.07 7.50
N SER A 96 -22.83 14.24 6.85
CA SER A 96 -21.53 14.80 6.50
C SER A 96 -20.79 15.26 7.74
N VAL A 97 -19.47 15.00 7.79
CA VAL A 97 -18.61 15.48 8.88
C VAL A 97 -17.88 16.74 8.42
N HIS A 98 -18.24 17.87 8.99
CA HIS A 98 -17.60 19.15 8.68
C HIS A 98 -16.19 19.27 9.30
N GLY A 99 -15.33 20.07 8.69
CA GLY A 99 -14.00 20.40 9.23
C GLY A 99 -12.94 19.29 9.13
N LYS A 100 -13.27 18.12 8.57
CA LYS A 100 -12.34 16.99 8.39
C LYS A 100 -11.97 16.70 6.93
N HIS A 101 -12.32 17.58 6.00
CA HIS A 101 -11.93 17.46 4.59
C HIS A 101 -10.45 17.76 4.43
N ARG A 102 -9.63 16.72 4.25
CA ARG A 102 -8.18 16.81 4.06
C ARG A 102 -7.74 15.78 3.02
N VAL A 103 -6.51 15.91 2.54
CA VAL A 103 -5.89 14.88 1.67
C VAL A 103 -5.25 13.80 2.53
N HIS A 104 -4.51 14.20 3.57
CA HIS A 104 -3.81 13.31 4.49
C HIS A 104 -4.66 12.95 5.69
N GLY A 105 -4.61 11.68 6.10
CA GLY A 105 -5.16 11.19 7.35
C GLY A 105 -4.26 11.50 8.55
N SER A 106 -4.55 10.91 9.71
CA SER A 106 -3.79 11.17 10.95
C SER A 106 -2.47 10.38 11.06
N PHE A 107 -2.02 9.73 9.98
CA PHE A 107 -0.88 8.81 10.00
C PHE A 107 0.35 9.36 9.26
N ASP A 108 0.52 10.69 9.22
CA ASP A 108 1.63 11.32 8.47
C ASP A 108 3.01 10.85 8.93
N ASP A 109 3.19 10.66 10.24
CA ASP A 109 4.45 10.21 10.83
C ASP A 109 4.79 8.74 10.51
N GLU A 110 3.79 7.94 10.13
CA GLU A 110 3.92 6.51 9.84
C GLU A 110 3.90 6.21 8.33
N ALA A 111 3.44 7.17 7.52
CA ALA A 111 3.15 6.96 6.12
C ALA A 111 4.39 7.14 5.23
N CYS A 112 4.61 6.18 4.34
CA CYS A 112 5.65 6.22 3.33
C CYS A 112 5.25 7.16 2.19
N ALA A 113 6.05 8.20 1.94
CA ALA A 113 5.82 9.16 0.85
C ALA A 113 6.19 8.60 -0.55
N SER A 114 6.85 7.44 -0.62
CA SER A 114 7.26 6.82 -1.88
C SER A 114 7.13 5.30 -1.84
N SER A 115 7.11 4.68 -3.01
CA SER A 115 7.00 3.22 -3.16
C SER A 115 8.03 2.72 -4.16
N PRO A 116 9.09 2.01 -3.71
CA PRO A 116 10.08 1.42 -4.60
C PRO A 116 9.48 0.47 -5.63
N ALA A 117 8.43 -0.27 -5.24
CA ALA A 117 7.69 -1.15 -6.16
C ALA A 117 7.05 -0.35 -7.30
N LEU A 118 6.37 0.76 -6.98
CA LEU A 118 5.78 1.64 -7.98
C LEU A 118 6.86 2.25 -8.87
N TRP A 119 7.96 2.72 -8.28
CA TRP A 119 9.07 3.30 -9.04
C TRP A 119 9.64 2.29 -10.06
N MET A 120 9.92 1.06 -9.64
CA MET A 120 10.43 0.01 -10.53
C MET A 120 9.44 -0.32 -11.65
N ASP A 121 8.15 -0.45 -11.35
CA ASP A 121 7.13 -0.81 -12.35
C ASP A 121 6.92 0.30 -13.40
N THR A 122 7.00 1.56 -12.96
CA THR A 122 6.90 2.75 -13.82
C THR A 122 8.18 3.06 -14.60
N HIS A 123 9.35 2.60 -14.12
CA HIS A 123 10.67 2.84 -14.73
C HIS A 123 11.30 1.59 -15.35
N ARG A 124 10.54 0.50 -15.56
CA ARG A 124 11.05 -0.78 -16.07
C ARG A 124 11.95 -0.67 -17.32
N GLY A 125 11.65 0.26 -18.24
CA GLY A 125 12.43 0.47 -19.46
C GLY A 125 13.84 0.97 -19.16
N ALA A 126 13.97 1.86 -18.17
CA ALA A 126 15.27 2.33 -17.70
C ALA A 126 16.03 1.23 -16.92
N MET A 127 15.33 0.26 -16.32
CA MET A 127 15.95 -0.87 -15.62
C MET A 127 16.51 -1.96 -16.55
N LEU A 128 16.06 -2.05 -17.81
CA LEU A 128 16.58 -3.04 -18.75
C LEU A 128 18.06 -2.84 -19.06
N ILE A 129 18.53 -1.59 -19.10
CA ILE A 129 19.92 -1.23 -19.41
C ILE A 129 20.91 -1.76 -18.35
N PRO A 130 20.78 -1.44 -17.05
CA PRO A 130 21.70 -1.96 -16.03
C PRO A 130 21.62 -3.48 -15.88
N ILE A 131 20.45 -4.09 -16.07
CA ILE A 131 20.30 -5.55 -16.07
C ILE A 131 21.08 -6.19 -17.23
N ALA A 132 20.94 -5.65 -18.44
CA ALA A 132 21.68 -6.13 -19.60
C ALA A 132 23.20 -6.00 -19.42
N VAL A 133 23.66 -4.87 -18.86
CA VAL A 133 25.09 -4.66 -18.56
C VAL A 133 25.58 -5.65 -17.50
N ALA A 134 24.83 -5.87 -16.42
CA ALA A 134 25.19 -6.81 -15.37
C ALA A 134 25.30 -8.25 -15.91
N LEU A 135 24.33 -8.68 -16.74
CA LEU A 135 24.37 -9.98 -17.40
C LEU A 135 25.57 -10.11 -18.35
N ALA A 136 25.86 -9.08 -19.16
CA ALA A 136 27.02 -9.09 -20.06
C ALA A 136 28.34 -9.20 -19.29
N LEU A 137 28.47 -8.51 -18.14
CA LEU A 137 29.64 -8.61 -17.28
C LEU A 137 29.77 -9.99 -16.62
N LEU A 138 28.67 -10.60 -16.19
CA LEU A 138 28.65 -11.96 -15.64
C LEU A 138 29.03 -13.00 -16.69
N CYS A 139 28.45 -12.92 -17.90
CA CYS A 139 28.83 -13.78 -19.02
C CYS A 139 30.30 -13.61 -19.39
N ARG A 140 30.81 -12.37 -19.46
CA ARG A 140 32.23 -12.11 -19.73
C ARG A 140 33.15 -12.69 -18.64
N ARG A 141 32.74 -12.67 -17.36
CA ARG A 141 33.49 -13.30 -16.27
C ARG A 141 33.46 -14.83 -16.35
N ALA A 142 32.33 -15.41 -16.73
CA ALA A 142 32.18 -16.86 -16.89
C ALA A 142 32.99 -17.41 -18.06
N VAL A 143 33.08 -16.69 -19.18
CA VAL A 143 33.89 -17.07 -20.37
C VAL A 143 35.40 -16.92 -20.12
N LYS A 144 35.81 -16.08 -19.15
CA LYS A 144 37.22 -15.87 -18.78
C LYS A 144 37.72 -16.81 -17.68
N ARG A 145 36.85 -17.65 -17.11
CA ARG A 145 37.22 -18.73 -16.18
C ARG A 145 37.31 -20.04 -16.94
#